data_AF-A0ABC9Z245-F1
#
_entry.id   AF-A0ABC9Z245-F1
#
_cell.length_a   1.000
_cell.length_b   1.000
_cell.length_c   1.000
_cell.angle_alpha   90.00
_cell.angle_beta   90.00
_cell.angle_gamma   90.00
#
_symmetry.space_group_name_H-M   'P 1'
#
loop_
_entity.id
_entity.type
_entity.pdbx_description
1 polymer ?
#
loop_
_entity_poly.entity_id
_entity_poly.type
_entity_poly.pdbx_seq_one_letter_code
_entity_poly.pdbx_strand_id
1 'polypeptide(L)'
;MISFSGDIKMTDSRLVRSAFEEWLDTNRISVKERMSGFELTYEDEDTYVFCYEATVPAGVNPFFLFEGSIKGKESDSINKLKELIRVCAGKGLECIIDYTPVDDEGDPIGEEVTITIMDASA
;
A
#
# COMPACT_ATOMS: atom_id res chain seq x y z
N MET A 1 14.95 -0.86 7.67
CA MET A 1 13.98 -0.84 6.55
C MET A 1 12.65 -1.31 7.11
N ILE A 2 11.53 -1.07 6.43
CA ILE A 2 10.27 -1.76 6.75
C ILE A 2 9.78 -2.54 5.53
N SER A 3 9.20 -3.70 5.80
CA SER A 3 8.31 -4.42 4.87
C SER A 3 6.88 -4.12 5.27
N PHE A 4 5.97 -4.01 4.32
CA PHE A 4 4.56 -3.74 4.60
C PHE A 4 3.64 -4.49 3.66
N SER A 5 2.42 -4.72 4.13
CA SER A 5 1.30 -5.22 3.33
C SER A 5 0.00 -4.59 3.79
N GLY A 6 -1.04 -4.67 2.98
CA GLY A 6 -2.33 -4.12 3.36
C GLY A 6 -3.43 -4.39 2.35
N ASP A 7 -4.62 -3.91 2.71
CA ASP A 7 -5.79 -3.96 1.85
C ASP A 7 -6.44 -2.59 1.67
N ILE A 8 -7.03 -2.40 0.48
CA ILE A 8 -7.89 -1.25 0.16
C ILE A 8 -9.27 -1.79 -0.24
N LYS A 9 -10.29 -1.48 0.55
CA LYS A 9 -11.67 -1.94 0.27
C LYS A 9 -12.36 -0.99 -0.69
N MET A 10 -12.31 -1.31 -1.99
CA MET A 10 -13.13 -0.67 -3.03
C MET A 10 -13.06 -1.47 -4.34
N THR A 11 -13.92 -1.12 -5.31
CA THR A 11 -13.98 -1.74 -6.64
C THR A 11 -13.39 -0.89 -7.77
N ASP A 12 -13.01 0.37 -7.53
CA ASP A 12 -12.55 1.29 -8.57
C ASP A 12 -11.02 1.36 -8.59
N SER A 13 -10.43 0.63 -9.53
CA SER A 13 -8.98 0.60 -9.75
C SER A 13 -8.38 1.97 -10.11
N ARG A 14 -9.18 2.92 -10.64
CA ARG A 14 -8.69 4.26 -10.95
C ARG A 14 -8.47 5.09 -9.69
N LEU A 15 -9.32 4.94 -8.69
CA LEU A 15 -9.15 5.61 -7.40
C LEU A 15 -7.97 5.02 -6.64
N VAL A 16 -7.81 3.69 -6.67
CA VAL A 16 -6.63 3.01 -6.10
C VAL A 16 -5.36 3.49 -6.77
N ARG A 17 -5.30 3.50 -8.11
CA ARG A 17 -4.18 4.07 -8.85
C ARG A 17 -3.89 5.52 -8.45
N SER A 18 -4.91 6.36 -8.41
CA SER A 18 -4.75 7.78 -8.04
C SER A 18 -4.24 7.95 -6.59
N ALA A 19 -4.62 7.05 -5.68
CA ALA A 19 -4.08 7.05 -4.32
C ALA A 19 -2.58 6.74 -4.31
N PHE A 20 -2.14 5.72 -5.05
CA PHE A 20 -0.72 5.41 -5.16
C PHE A 20 0.07 6.51 -5.88
N GLU A 21 -0.46 7.11 -6.94
CA GLU A 21 0.20 8.23 -7.65
C GLU A 21 0.39 9.46 -6.75
N GLU A 22 -0.62 9.78 -5.92
CA GLU A 22 -0.54 10.89 -4.97
C GLU A 22 0.42 10.58 -3.81
N TRP A 23 0.33 9.39 -3.23
CA TRP A 23 1.21 8.96 -2.14
C TRP A 23 2.69 8.88 -2.54
N LEU A 24 2.96 8.43 -3.76
CA LEU A 24 4.33 8.31 -4.29
C LEU A 24 4.83 9.60 -4.97
N ASP A 25 4.00 10.65 -5.01
CA ASP A 25 4.25 11.92 -5.72
C ASP A 25 4.80 11.68 -7.15
N THR A 26 4.16 10.76 -7.88
CA THR A 26 4.66 10.33 -9.19
C THR A 26 3.55 9.83 -10.09
N ASN A 27 3.72 10.05 -11.40
CA ASN A 27 2.91 9.44 -12.44
C ASN A 27 3.62 8.26 -13.12
N ARG A 28 4.79 7.84 -12.61
CA ARG A 28 5.64 6.80 -13.20
C ARG A 28 5.34 5.41 -12.64
N ILE A 29 4.06 5.12 -12.46
CA ILE A 29 3.62 3.82 -11.98
C ILE A 29 3.32 2.91 -13.17
N SER A 30 3.84 1.69 -13.13
CA SER A 30 3.52 0.67 -14.14
C SER A 30 2.18 0.04 -13.82
N VAL A 31 1.21 0.16 -14.74
CA VAL A 31 -0.14 -0.39 -14.59
C VAL A 31 -0.40 -1.43 -15.67
N LYS A 32 -0.95 -2.58 -15.28
CA LYS A 32 -1.45 -3.61 -16.19
C LYS A 32 -2.93 -3.85 -15.90
N GLU A 33 -3.78 -3.45 -16.84
CA GLU A 33 -5.19 -3.84 -16.84
C GLU A 33 -5.33 -5.11 -17.70
N ARG A 34 -5.78 -6.21 -17.11
CA ARG A 34 -6.06 -7.47 -17.81
C ARG A 34 -7.57 -7.75 -17.79
N MET A 35 -8.03 -8.68 -18.62
CA MET A 35 -9.42 -9.19 -18.57
C MET A 35 -9.83 -9.73 -17.19
N SER A 36 -8.85 -10.10 -16.34
CA SER A 36 -9.05 -10.70 -15.03
C SER A 36 -8.64 -9.80 -13.84
N GLY A 37 -8.37 -8.50 -14.07
CA GLY A 37 -8.15 -7.56 -12.97
C GLY A 37 -7.08 -6.51 -13.22
N PHE A 38 -6.73 -5.81 -12.15
CA PHE A 38 -5.78 -4.71 -12.11
C PHE A 38 -4.50 -5.09 -11.35
N GLU A 39 -3.36 -4.72 -11.92
CA GLU A 39 -2.04 -4.80 -11.28
C GLU A 39 -1.33 -3.44 -11.38
N LEU A 40 -0.66 -3.04 -10.31
CA LEU A 40 0.11 -1.81 -10.19
C LEU A 40 1.48 -2.14 -9.56
N THR A 41 2.54 -1.62 -10.15
CA THR A 41 3.91 -1.75 -9.62
C THR A 41 4.64 -0.42 -9.65
N TYR A 42 5.34 -0.11 -8.57
CA TYR A 42 6.27 0.99 -8.46
C TYR A 42 7.57 0.52 -7.82
N GLU A 43 8.71 0.99 -8.33
CA GLU A 43 10.02 0.72 -7.76
C GLU A 43 10.96 1.90 -8.02
N ASP A 44 11.58 2.41 -6.97
CA ASP A 44 12.73 3.30 -7.01
C ASP A 44 13.86 2.79 -6.08
N GLU A 45 14.85 3.62 -5.78
CA GLU A 45 15.99 3.24 -4.94
C GLU A 45 15.58 2.84 -3.51
N ASP A 46 14.52 3.47 -2.99
CA ASP A 46 14.10 3.40 -1.59
C ASP A 46 12.74 2.74 -1.38
N THR A 47 11.89 2.67 -2.39
CA THR A 47 10.49 2.25 -2.27
C THR A 47 10.14 1.24 -3.33
N TYR A 48 9.61 0.09 -2.90
CA TYR A 48 8.98 -0.90 -3.78
C TYR A 48 7.52 -1.08 -3.36
N VAL A 49 6.62 -1.19 -4.34
CA VAL A 49 5.19 -1.41 -4.14
C VAL A 49 4.66 -2.30 -5.24
N PHE A 50 3.92 -3.32 -4.85
CA PHE A 50 3.08 -4.11 -5.73
C PHE A 50 1.65 -4.12 -5.19
N CYS A 51 0.68 -3.81 -6.04
CA CYS A 51 -0.74 -3.82 -5.71
C CYS A 51 -1.53 -4.57 -6.79
N TYR A 52 -2.52 -5.36 -6.37
CA TYR A 52 -3.35 -6.12 -7.28
C TYR A 52 -4.78 -6.27 -6.74
N GLU A 53 -5.72 -6.45 -7.66
CA GLU A 53 -7.11 -6.77 -7.32
C GLU A 53 -7.22 -8.21 -6.79
N ALA A 54 -7.81 -8.39 -5.62
CA ALA A 54 -7.97 -9.69 -5.00
C ALA A 54 -8.97 -10.57 -5.76
N THR A 55 -8.64 -11.84 -5.97
CA THR A 55 -9.59 -12.82 -6.51
C THR A 55 -10.52 -13.28 -5.39
N VAL A 56 -11.77 -12.80 -5.40
CA VAL A 56 -12.77 -13.10 -4.37
C VAL A 56 -13.93 -13.96 -4.87
N PRO A 57 -14.58 -14.75 -4.00
CA PRO A 57 -15.80 -15.48 -4.36
C PRO A 57 -16.93 -14.54 -4.81
N ALA A 58 -17.87 -15.08 -5.60
CA ALA A 58 -19.05 -14.33 -6.02
C ALA A 58 -19.87 -13.83 -4.82
N GLY A 59 -20.26 -12.54 -4.84
CA GLY A 59 -21.01 -11.90 -3.76
C GLY A 59 -20.15 -11.26 -2.66
N VAL A 60 -18.82 -11.41 -2.73
CA VAL A 60 -17.88 -10.64 -1.91
C VAL A 60 -17.52 -9.36 -2.66
N ASN A 61 -17.46 -8.24 -1.94
CA ASN A 61 -17.02 -6.98 -2.54
C ASN A 61 -15.54 -7.08 -2.94
N PRO A 62 -15.17 -6.63 -4.16
CA PRO A 62 -13.78 -6.51 -4.54
C PRO A 62 -12.99 -5.67 -3.55
N PHE A 63 -11.73 -6.03 -3.39
CA PHE A 63 -10.73 -5.25 -2.65
C PHE A 63 -9.38 -5.44 -3.33
N PHE A 64 -8.44 -4.56 -3.00
CA PHE A 64 -7.09 -4.60 -3.50
C PHE A 64 -6.16 -5.01 -2.38
N LEU A 65 -5.20 -5.87 -2.71
CA LEU A 65 -4.09 -6.22 -1.83
C LEU A 65 -2.85 -5.50 -2.32
N PHE A 66 -1.98 -5.13 -1.40
CA PHE A 66 -0.68 -4.57 -1.73
C PHE A 66 0.38 -5.00 -0.74
N GLU A 67 1.61 -5.01 -1.22
CA GLU A 67 2.82 -5.31 -0.46
C GLU A 67 3.98 -4.49 -0.98
N GLY A 68 4.98 -4.26 -0.13
CA GLY A 68 6.11 -3.44 -0.51
C GLY A 68 7.17 -3.31 0.56
N SER A 69 8.17 -2.48 0.27
CA SER A 69 9.22 -2.12 1.22
C SER A 69 9.60 -0.65 1.11
N ILE A 70 10.03 -0.08 2.23
CA ILE A 70 10.55 1.31 2.30
C ILE A 70 11.87 1.27 3.07
N LYS A 71 12.96 1.63 2.37
CA LYS A 71 14.28 1.83 2.94
C LYS A 71 14.38 3.21 3.60
N GLY A 72 15.30 3.34 4.54
CA GLY A 72 15.50 4.55 5.33
C GLY A 72 15.21 4.35 6.82
N LYS A 73 15.07 5.47 7.53
CA LYS A 73 14.76 5.47 8.96
C LYS A 73 13.33 5.00 9.19
N GLU A 74 13.16 4.12 10.16
CA GLU A 74 11.86 3.53 10.51
C GLU A 74 10.77 4.61 10.72
N SER A 75 11.08 5.69 11.44
CA SER A 75 10.15 6.79 11.67
C SER A 75 9.65 7.46 10.39
N ASP A 76 10.54 7.61 9.40
CA ASP A 76 10.22 8.28 8.14
C ASP A 76 9.38 7.35 7.26
N SER A 77 9.71 6.06 7.23
CA SER A 77 8.93 5.03 6.57
C SER A 77 7.53 4.89 7.16
N ILE A 78 7.39 4.91 8.49
CA ILE A 78 6.07 4.88 9.16
C ILE A 78 5.26 6.13 8.79
N ASN A 79 5.86 7.31 8.79
CA ASN A 79 5.17 8.54 8.38
C ASN A 79 4.69 8.46 6.93
N LYS A 80 5.50 7.89 6.03
CA LYS A 80 5.12 7.63 4.64
C LYS A 80 3.96 6.65 4.53
N LEU A 81 3.88 5.60 5.34
CA LEU A 81 2.72 4.71 5.36
C LEU A 81 1.45 5.39 5.94
N LYS A 82 1.60 6.23 6.97
CA LYS A 82 0.48 7.04 7.49
C LYS A 82 -0.05 8.02 6.45
N GLU A 83 0.81 8.56 5.60
CA GLU A 83 0.41 9.38 4.46
C GLU A 83 -0.45 8.61 3.45
N LEU A 84 -0.08 7.36 3.10
CA LEU A 84 -0.91 6.50 2.25
C LEU A 84 -2.32 6.34 2.83
N ILE A 85 -2.45 6.09 4.14
CA ILE A 85 -3.74 5.98 4.82
C ILE A 85 -4.55 7.30 4.69
N ARG A 86 -3.91 8.45 4.86
CA ARG A 86 -4.57 9.77 4.71
C ARG A 86 -5.04 10.00 3.28
N VAL A 87 -4.20 9.69 2.29
CA VAL A 87 -4.54 9.81 0.86
C VAL A 87 -5.71 8.90 0.52
N CYS A 88 -5.69 7.66 0.98
CA CYS A 88 -6.82 6.73 0.84
C CYS A 88 -8.10 7.31 1.46
N ALA A 89 -8.05 7.75 2.70
CA ALA A 89 -9.22 8.31 3.38
C ALA A 89 -9.74 9.59 2.69
N GLY A 90 -8.86 10.47 2.20
CA GLY A 90 -9.23 11.66 1.43
C GLY A 90 -9.96 11.35 0.12
N LYS A 91 -9.74 10.15 -0.43
CA LYS A 91 -10.44 9.62 -1.62
C LYS A 91 -11.63 8.72 -1.28
N GLY A 92 -11.99 8.58 0.01
CA GLY A 92 -13.08 7.73 0.47
C GLY A 92 -12.74 6.23 0.46
N LEU A 93 -11.46 5.87 0.45
CA LEU A 93 -10.96 4.50 0.49
C LEU A 93 -10.68 4.07 1.93
N GLU A 94 -11.19 2.90 2.33
CA GLU A 94 -10.78 2.25 3.59
C GLU A 94 -9.49 1.48 3.33
N CYS A 95 -8.44 1.82 4.10
CA CYS A 95 -7.11 1.25 3.97
C CYS A 95 -6.57 0.84 5.34
N ILE A 96 -6.04 -0.38 5.41
CA ILE A 96 -5.35 -0.94 6.58
C ILE A 96 -3.97 -1.39 6.11
N ILE A 97 -2.93 -1.09 6.89
CA ILE A 97 -1.55 -1.48 6.58
C ILE A 97 -0.95 -2.17 7.79
N ASP A 98 -0.34 -3.32 7.55
CA ASP A 98 0.56 -3.99 8.49
C ASP A 98 2.00 -3.74 8.04
N TYR A 99 2.90 -3.42 8.96
CA TYR A 99 4.33 -3.30 8.67
C TYR A 99 5.19 -4.01 9.70
N THR A 100 6.36 -4.46 9.26
CA THR A 100 7.37 -5.10 10.10
C THR A 100 8.74 -4.47 9.81
N PRO A 101 9.48 -4.01 10.84
CA PRO A 101 10.88 -3.64 10.69
C PRO A 101 11.72 -4.84 10.25
N VAL A 102 12.54 -4.64 9.22
CA VAL A 102 13.39 -5.68 8.65
C VAL A 102 14.84 -5.21 8.49
N ASP A 103 15.77 -6.16 8.52
CA ASP A 103 17.18 -5.93 8.17
C ASP A 103 17.42 -5.92 6.66
N ASP A 104 18.70 -5.85 6.24
CA ASP A 104 19.10 -5.76 4.83
C ASP A 104 18.84 -7.05 4.04
N GLU A 105 18.65 -8.19 4.70
CA GLU A 105 18.29 -9.47 4.08
C GLU A 105 16.76 -9.64 3.97
N GLY A 106 16.00 -8.71 4.57
CA GLY A 106 14.54 -8.75 4.63
C GLY A 106 14.01 -9.55 5.82
N ASP A 107 14.88 -9.95 6.75
CA ASP A 107 14.48 -10.71 7.93
C ASP A 107 13.85 -9.78 8.98
N PRO A 108 12.74 -10.19 9.62
CA PRO A 108 12.10 -9.42 10.69
C PRO A 108 13.04 -9.20 11.89
N ILE A 109 13.19 -7.94 12.27
CA ILE A 109 13.95 -7.52 13.46
C ILE A 109 13.05 -6.91 14.56
N GLY A 110 11.74 -6.90 14.33
CA GLY A 110 10.73 -6.37 15.24
C GLY A 110 9.38 -7.08 15.09
N GLU A 111 8.42 -6.66 15.90
CA GLU A 111 7.03 -7.15 15.79
C GLU A 111 6.29 -6.46 14.65
N GLU A 112 5.30 -7.16 14.10
CA GLU A 112 4.35 -6.59 13.15
C GLU A 112 3.44 -5.59 13.85
N VAL A 113 3.19 -4.47 13.18
CA VAL A 113 2.36 -3.37 13.67
C VAL A 113 1.32 -3.01 12.61
N THR A 114 0.06 -3.04 13.01
CA THR A 114 -1.05 -2.54 12.21
C THR A 114 -1.22 -1.04 12.40
N ILE A 115 -1.37 -0.31 11.31
CA ILE A 115 -1.74 1.10 11.29
C ILE A 115 -3.06 1.29 10.53
N THR A 116 -3.90 2.16 11.08
CA THR A 116 -5.24 2.48 10.57
C THR A 116 -5.41 4.00 10.46
N ILE A 117 -6.58 4.44 10.00
CA ILE A 117 -6.92 5.86 9.95
C ILE A 117 -6.84 6.57 11.32
N MET A 118 -7.03 5.84 12.42
CA MET A 118 -6.89 6.40 13.77
C MET A 118 -5.44 6.79 14.06
N ASP A 119 -4.49 5.99 13.60
CA ASP A 119 -3.04 6.21 13.80
C ASP A 119 -2.48 7.30 12.88
N ALA A 120 -3.16 7.52 11.75
CA ALA A 120 -2.81 8.55 10.77
C ALA A 120 -3.42 9.93 11.09
N SER A 121 -4.41 10.01 11.98
CA SER A 121 -5.06 11.28 12.34
C SER A 121 -4.38 12.02 13.51
N ALA A 122 -3.33 11.44 14.09
CA ALA A 122 -2.55 11.98 15.20
C ALA A 122 -1.37 12.87 14.75
#